data_AF-A0A965IR87-F1
#
_entry.id   AF-A0A965IR87-F1
#
_cell.length_a   1.000
_cell.length_b   1.000
_cell.length_c   1.000
_cell.angle_alpha   90.00
_cell.angle_beta   90.00
_cell.angle_gamma   90.00
#
_symmetry.space_group_name_H-M   'P 1'
#
loop_
_entity.id
_entity.type
_entity.pdbx_description
1 polymer ?
#
loop_
_entity_poly.entity_id
_entity_poly.type
_entity_poly.pdbx_seq_one_letter_code
_entity_poly.pdbx_strand_id
1 'polypeptide(L)'
;MKRCYIAGPMTGIAEFNFPMFDLVAQCLREEGWKVISPAEMDRKDGFDERGMSGTEPLTDQQRQRFARNDIGALLQVDAIIMLPGWERSTGATNESKIAAWLGLDAFEVAADVEWPIELRPLTLDGRWSSVPQPSQPQYANARAEVLLGAEALVNGDRNVQYGDPRADFKRTAAMWGAYLGVEVAPHDVAALMALLKVSRIRWSPQKQDSWIDLAGYAACGWDCASEVQR
;
A
#
# COMPACT_ATOMS: atom_id res chain seq x y z
N MET A 1 21.93 14.85 17.66
CA MET A 1 22.83 13.69 17.74
C MET A 1 22.08 12.52 17.15
N LYS A 2 22.54 12.01 15.99
CA LYS A 2 21.83 10.93 15.28
C LYS A 2 21.98 9.61 16.04
N ARG A 3 20.92 8.81 16.06
CA ARG A 3 20.91 7.46 16.62
C ARG A 3 21.01 6.44 15.50
N CYS A 4 21.79 5.39 15.69
CA CYS A 4 21.91 4.33 14.70
C CYS A 4 21.79 2.94 15.31
N TYR A 5 21.32 2.00 14.49
CA TYR A 5 21.28 0.57 14.82
C TYR A 5 22.29 -0.18 13.95
N ILE A 6 23.07 -1.10 14.53
CA ILE A 6 24.01 -1.93 13.77
C ILE A 6 23.33 -3.25 13.40
N ALA A 7 23.34 -3.60 12.12
CA ALA A 7 22.78 -4.83 11.58
C ALA A 7 23.86 -5.63 10.84
N GLY A 8 23.87 -6.96 11.00
CA GLY A 8 24.93 -7.78 10.39
C GLY A 8 24.73 -9.29 10.51
N PRO A 9 25.65 -10.09 9.95
CA PRO A 9 25.66 -11.53 10.16
C PRO A 9 26.12 -11.87 11.59
N MET A 10 25.47 -12.87 12.19
CA MET A 10 25.80 -13.39 13.52
C MET A 10 25.92 -14.92 13.50
N THR A 11 24.92 -15.60 12.93
CA THR A 11 24.89 -17.07 12.83
C THR A 11 26.04 -17.61 11.97
N GLY A 12 26.74 -18.62 12.48
CA GLY A 12 27.87 -19.26 11.81
C GLY A 12 29.21 -18.54 11.98
N ILE A 13 29.27 -17.49 12.80
CA ILE A 13 30.49 -16.74 13.12
C ILE A 13 30.80 -16.91 14.60
N ALA A 14 32.07 -17.14 14.93
CA ALA A 14 32.52 -17.29 16.31
C ALA A 14 32.02 -16.13 17.19
N GLU A 15 31.57 -16.46 18.40
CA GLU A 15 31.02 -15.50 19.37
C GLU A 15 29.87 -14.67 18.78
N PHE A 16 29.10 -15.25 17.84
CA PHE A 16 28.01 -14.59 17.12
C PHE A 16 28.40 -13.27 16.45
N ASN A 17 29.68 -13.13 16.07
CA ASN A 17 30.25 -11.90 15.51
C ASN A 17 30.25 -10.70 16.47
N PHE A 18 29.97 -10.88 17.77
CA PHE A 18 29.89 -9.78 18.74
C PHE A 18 31.13 -8.88 18.76
N PRO A 19 32.38 -9.39 18.63
CA PRO A 19 33.56 -8.52 18.54
C PRO A 19 33.51 -7.50 17.41
N MET A 20 32.91 -7.85 16.26
CA MET A 20 32.74 -6.92 15.13
C MET A 20 31.71 -5.84 15.45
N PHE A 21 30.60 -6.22 16.07
CA PHE A 21 29.59 -5.27 16.54
C PHE A 21 30.16 -4.29 17.57
N ASP A 22 30.99 -4.78 18.49
CA ASP A 22 31.63 -3.96 19.51
C ASP A 22 32.63 -2.95 18.91
N LEU A 23 33.47 -3.41 17.99
CA LEU A 23 34.43 -2.57 17.28
C LEU A 23 33.72 -1.42 16.55
N VAL A 24 32.72 -1.76 15.74
CA VAL A 24 31.95 -0.78 14.97
C VAL A 24 31.17 0.16 15.89
N ALA A 25 30.57 -0.36 16.97
CA ALA A 25 29.87 0.47 17.95
C ALA A 25 30.81 1.47 18.63
N GLN A 26 32.04 1.06 18.96
CA GLN A 26 33.04 1.96 19.53
C GLN A 26 33.40 3.07 18.53
N CYS A 27 33.76 2.72 17.30
CA CYS A 27 34.10 3.70 16.26
C CYS A 27 32.97 4.71 16.06
N LEU A 28 31.73 4.24 15.86
CA LEU A 28 30.58 5.14 15.67
C LEU A 28 30.36 6.08 16.86
N ARG A 29 30.60 5.63 18.09
CA ARG A 29 30.51 6.49 19.29
C ARG A 29 31.59 7.55 19.32
N GLU A 30 32.80 7.23 18.90
CA GLU A 30 33.90 8.20 18.77
C GLU A 30 33.59 9.26 17.70
N GLU A 31 32.81 8.93 16.67
CA GLU A 31 32.25 9.89 15.69
C GLU A 31 31.00 10.63 16.18
N GLY A 32 30.54 10.36 17.40
CA GLY A 32 29.43 11.06 18.04
C GLY A 32 28.04 10.47 17.77
N TRP A 33 27.94 9.25 17.27
CA TRP A 33 26.66 8.54 17.14
C TRP A 33 26.18 7.99 18.48
N LYS A 34 24.85 7.94 18.65
CA LYS A 34 24.22 7.13 19.69
C LYS A 34 23.90 5.75 19.12
N VAL A 35 24.68 4.76 19.49
CA VAL A 35 24.60 3.41 18.92
C VAL A 35 23.69 2.51 19.73
N ILE A 36 22.79 1.80 19.04
CA ILE A 36 22.10 0.61 19.54
C ILE A 36 22.70 -0.60 18.81
N SER A 37 23.24 -1.55 19.57
CA SER A 37 23.88 -2.76 19.06
C SER A 37 23.14 -4.01 19.55
N PRO A 38 22.78 -4.96 18.67
CA PRO A 38 22.15 -6.21 19.08
C PRO A 38 23.01 -7.01 20.05
N ALA A 39 24.33 -7.04 19.85
CA ALA A 39 25.28 -7.71 20.74
C ALA A 39 25.21 -7.16 22.18
N GLU A 40 25.09 -5.84 22.34
CA GLU A 40 24.95 -5.23 23.67
C GLU A 40 23.57 -5.48 24.29
N MET A 41 22.52 -5.52 23.46
CA MET A 41 21.17 -5.83 23.90
C MET A 41 21.08 -7.28 24.40
N ASP A 42 21.65 -8.22 23.66
CA ASP A 42 21.66 -9.64 24.02
C ASP A 42 22.45 -9.88 25.32
N ARG A 43 23.62 -9.25 25.48
CA ARG A 43 24.38 -9.32 26.75
C ARG A 43 23.60 -8.74 27.91
N LYS A 44 22.87 -7.63 27.71
CA LYS A 44 22.02 -7.02 28.74
C LYS A 44 20.87 -7.93 29.15
N ASP A 45 20.38 -8.76 28.22
CA ASP A 45 19.38 -9.80 28.46
C ASP A 45 19.98 -11.11 29.04
N GLY A 46 21.28 -11.10 29.37
CA GLY A 46 21.99 -12.19 30.04
C GLY A 46 22.59 -13.24 29.11
N PHE A 47 22.72 -12.96 27.82
CA PHE A 47 23.43 -13.82 26.87
C PHE A 47 24.95 -13.70 27.06
N ASP A 48 25.66 -14.82 27.12
CA ASP A 48 27.13 -14.88 27.17
C ASP A 48 27.64 -15.64 25.95
N GLU A 49 28.26 -14.92 25.03
CA GLU A 49 28.73 -15.41 23.73
C GLU A 49 30.11 -16.09 23.78
N ARG A 50 30.85 -15.93 24.87
CA ARG A 50 32.29 -16.24 24.92
C ARG A 50 32.56 -17.72 24.66
N GLY A 51 33.44 -17.99 23.70
CA GLY A 51 33.80 -19.36 23.31
C GLY A 51 32.72 -20.12 22.52
N MET A 52 31.63 -19.45 22.13
CA MET A 52 30.60 -20.03 21.25
C MET A 52 31.04 -20.04 19.79
N SER A 53 30.57 -21.03 19.04
CA SER A 53 30.82 -21.21 17.62
C SER A 53 29.94 -20.33 16.71
N GLY A 54 28.83 -19.80 17.25
CA GLY A 54 27.80 -19.10 16.49
C GLY A 54 26.81 -20.04 15.78
N THR A 55 26.93 -21.35 15.99
CA THR A 55 26.06 -22.38 15.39
C THR A 55 25.18 -23.10 16.41
N GLU A 56 25.23 -22.66 17.66
CA GLU A 56 24.49 -23.25 18.76
C GLU A 56 22.98 -23.23 18.45
N PRO A 57 22.27 -24.34 18.73
CA PRO A 57 20.87 -24.44 18.40
C PRO A 57 20.05 -23.48 19.27
N LEU A 58 19.55 -22.41 18.66
CA LEU A 58 18.52 -21.56 19.26
C LEU A 58 17.15 -22.19 19.04
N THR A 59 16.27 -22.06 20.04
CA THR A 59 14.85 -22.36 19.89
C THR A 59 14.15 -21.29 19.06
N ASP A 60 13.01 -21.61 18.46
CA ASP A 60 12.23 -20.62 17.71
C ASP A 60 11.71 -19.49 18.60
N GLN A 61 11.41 -19.79 19.87
CA GLN A 61 11.00 -18.77 20.84
C GLN A 61 12.13 -17.77 21.11
N GLN A 62 13.38 -18.22 21.23
CA GLN A 62 14.54 -17.35 21.38
C GLN A 62 14.75 -16.50 20.12
N ARG A 63 14.73 -17.11 18.93
CA ARG A 63 14.84 -16.39 17.65
C ARG A 63 13.80 -15.29 17.51
N GLN A 64 12.54 -15.58 17.84
CA GLN A 64 11.47 -14.59 17.81
C GLN A 64 11.62 -13.49 18.86
N ARG A 65 12.24 -13.78 20.01
CA ARG A 65 12.50 -12.77 21.03
C ARG A 65 13.56 -11.78 20.54
N PHE A 66 14.68 -12.28 20.03
CA PHE A 66 15.74 -11.46 19.45
C PHE A 66 15.19 -10.57 18.32
N ALA A 67 14.51 -11.18 17.33
CA ALA A 67 13.91 -10.43 16.24
C ALA A 67 12.91 -9.33 16.70
N ARG A 68 12.14 -9.56 17.76
CA ARG A 68 11.25 -8.53 18.32
C ARG A 68 12.03 -7.38 18.96
N ASN A 69 13.09 -7.69 19.70
CA ASN A 69 13.96 -6.69 20.31
C ASN A 69 14.64 -5.83 19.23
N ASP A 70 15.18 -6.47 18.20
CA ASP A 70 15.85 -5.85 17.05
C ASP A 70 14.92 -4.89 16.29
N ILE A 71 13.71 -5.36 15.96
CA ILE A 71 12.68 -4.49 15.35
C ILE A 71 12.31 -3.32 16.28
N GLY A 72 12.20 -3.58 17.58
CA GLY A 72 11.95 -2.53 18.58
C GLY A 72 13.06 -1.49 18.65
N ALA A 73 14.31 -1.86 18.37
CA ALA A 73 15.44 -0.96 18.28
C ALA A 73 15.41 -0.11 17.00
N LEU A 74 15.05 -0.69 15.85
CA LEU A 74 14.90 0.03 14.58
C LEU A 74 13.89 1.19 14.67
N LEU A 75 12.86 1.06 15.51
CA LEU A 75 11.88 2.13 15.75
C LEU A 75 12.42 3.33 16.54
N GLN A 76 13.64 3.25 17.08
CA GLN A 76 14.22 4.25 17.98
C GLN A 76 15.44 4.98 17.38
N VAL A 77 15.77 4.70 16.12
CA VAL A 77 16.97 5.21 15.45
C VAL A 77 16.63 6.01 14.20
N ASP A 78 17.58 6.83 13.77
CA ASP A 78 17.49 7.63 12.55
C ASP A 78 18.16 6.94 11.36
N ALA A 79 19.09 6.01 11.64
CA ALA A 79 19.87 5.30 10.64
C ALA A 79 20.11 3.82 10.99
N ILE A 80 20.30 3.00 9.96
CA ILE A 80 20.81 1.63 10.07
C ILE A 80 22.22 1.54 9.47
N ILE A 81 23.13 0.88 10.18
CA ILE A 81 24.52 0.65 9.77
C ILE A 81 24.70 -0.85 9.51
N MET A 82 24.97 -1.20 8.26
CA MET A 82 25.07 -2.58 7.80
C MET A 82 26.53 -3.04 7.83
N LEU A 83 26.81 -4.15 8.53
CA LEU A 83 28.13 -4.77 8.57
C LEU A 83 28.43 -5.53 7.26
N PRO A 84 29.71 -5.74 6.91
CA PRO A 84 30.09 -6.47 5.71
C PRO A 84 29.44 -7.87 5.62
N GLY A 85 28.87 -8.19 4.47
CA GLY A 85 28.22 -9.48 4.21
C GLY A 85 26.81 -9.62 4.80
N TRP A 86 26.17 -8.51 5.20
CA TRP A 86 24.80 -8.46 5.69
C TRP A 86 23.77 -9.08 4.74
N GLU A 87 24.03 -9.09 3.44
CA GLU A 87 23.12 -9.62 2.40
C GLU A 87 22.90 -11.12 2.54
N ARG A 88 23.83 -11.82 3.22
CA ARG A 88 23.73 -13.25 3.51
C ARG A 88 23.08 -13.54 4.86
N SER A 89 22.81 -12.51 5.66
CA SER A 89 22.16 -12.63 6.97
C SER A 89 20.64 -12.49 6.81
N THR A 90 19.91 -13.55 7.13
CA THR A 90 18.43 -13.49 7.15
C THR A 90 17.91 -12.42 8.11
N GLY A 91 18.60 -12.19 9.24
CA GLY A 91 18.25 -11.12 10.18
C GLY A 91 18.45 -9.74 9.55
N ALA A 92 19.67 -9.44 9.13
CA ALA A 92 20.03 -8.12 8.60
C ALA A 92 19.26 -7.77 7.30
N THR A 93 18.96 -8.76 6.46
CA THR A 93 18.13 -8.54 5.25
C THR A 93 16.66 -8.26 5.57
N ASN A 94 16.13 -8.76 6.67
CA ASN A 94 14.78 -8.41 7.12
C ASN A 94 14.76 -7.02 7.77
N GLU A 95 15.77 -6.73 8.59
CA GLU A 95 15.97 -5.41 9.20
C GLU A 95 16.13 -4.32 8.14
N SER A 96 16.87 -4.58 7.06
CA SER A 96 17.03 -3.60 5.98
C SER A 96 15.72 -3.28 5.27
N LYS A 97 14.85 -4.27 5.05
CA LYS A 97 13.50 -4.04 4.48
C LYS A 97 12.65 -3.18 5.42
N ILE A 98 12.71 -3.44 6.72
CA ILE A 98 11.99 -2.65 7.73
C ILE A 98 12.55 -1.23 7.78
N ALA A 99 13.87 -1.07 7.78
CA ALA A 99 14.53 0.24 7.74
C ALA A 99 14.14 1.04 6.49
N ALA A 100 14.09 0.39 5.33
CA ALA A 100 13.62 1.00 4.08
C ALA A 100 12.17 1.48 4.21
N TRP A 101 11.30 0.64 4.77
CA TRP A 101 9.88 0.94 4.97
C TRP A 101 9.65 2.10 5.96
N LEU A 102 10.46 2.17 7.02
CA LEU A 102 10.46 3.25 8.00
C LEU A 102 11.14 4.54 7.48
N GLY A 103 11.82 4.48 6.34
CA GLY A 103 12.51 5.63 5.75
C GLY A 103 13.80 6.02 6.46
N LEU A 104 14.47 5.08 7.12
CA LEU A 104 15.73 5.32 7.80
C LEU A 104 16.86 5.63 6.80
N ASP A 105 17.83 6.45 7.23
CA ASP A 105 19.11 6.55 6.52
C ASP A 105 19.82 5.18 6.60
N ALA A 106 20.47 4.74 5.53
CA ALA A 106 21.16 3.46 5.52
C ALA A 106 22.59 3.63 5.04
N PHE A 107 23.53 3.00 5.74
CA PHE A 107 24.94 3.00 5.40
C PHE A 107 25.51 1.60 5.51
N GLU A 108 26.49 1.29 4.68
CA GLU A 108 27.29 0.07 4.77
C GLU A 108 28.70 0.42 5.25
N VAL A 109 29.23 -0.39 6.16
CA VAL A 109 30.60 -0.30 6.64
C VAL A 109 31.54 -0.91 5.60
N ALA A 110 32.66 -0.25 5.30
CA ALA A 110 33.70 -0.83 4.44
C ALA A 110 34.22 -2.18 4.97
N ALA A 111 34.70 -3.04 4.07
CA ALA A 111 35.10 -4.41 4.42
C ALA A 111 36.29 -4.44 5.39
N ASP A 112 37.19 -3.48 5.25
CA ASP A 112 38.28 -3.15 6.15
C ASP A 112 37.77 -2.23 7.27
N VAL A 113 37.22 -2.84 8.32
CA VAL A 113 36.74 -2.10 9.49
C VAL A 113 37.93 -1.55 10.29
N GLU A 114 38.31 -0.31 9.99
CA GLU A 114 39.36 0.45 10.67
C GLU A 114 38.83 1.80 11.17
N TRP A 115 39.56 2.44 12.08
CA TRP A 115 39.26 3.78 12.56
C TRP A 115 40.05 4.83 11.74
N PRO A 116 39.42 5.88 11.17
CA PRO A 116 37.99 6.20 11.19
C PRO A 116 37.15 5.28 10.29
N ILE A 117 35.89 5.04 10.67
CA ILE A 117 35.04 4.08 9.96
C ILE A 117 34.51 4.70 8.66
N GLU A 118 34.73 4.02 7.54
CA GLU A 118 34.16 4.46 6.26
C GLU A 118 32.72 3.96 6.12
N LEU A 119 31.76 4.90 6.14
CA LEU A 119 30.34 4.64 5.89
C LEU A 119 29.95 5.00 4.45
N ARG A 120 29.53 4.00 3.68
CA ARG A 120 29.03 4.18 2.31
C ARG A 120 27.52 4.28 2.31
N PRO A 121 26.91 5.35 1.73
CA PRO A 121 25.46 5.44 1.63
C PRO A 121 24.88 4.24 0.89
N LEU A 122 23.84 3.63 1.47
CA LEU A 122 23.16 2.47 0.93
C LEU A 122 21.73 2.86 0.53
N THR A 123 21.32 2.49 -0.68
CA THR A 123 19.92 2.62 -1.09
C THR A 123 19.21 1.31 -0.78
N LEU A 124 18.24 1.36 0.13
CA LEU A 124 17.45 0.19 0.49
C LEU A 124 16.16 0.13 -0.34
N ASP A 125 15.92 -1.03 -0.94
CA ASP A 125 14.67 -1.34 -1.61
C ASP A 125 13.56 -1.60 -0.58
N GLY A 126 12.49 -0.81 -0.61
CA GLY A 126 11.37 -0.96 0.33
C GLY A 126 10.81 0.33 0.92
N ARG A 127 11.34 1.50 0.52
CA ARG A 127 10.62 2.77 0.74
C ARG A 127 9.21 2.66 0.18
N TRP A 128 8.25 3.39 0.76
CA TRP A 128 6.91 3.54 0.21
C TRP A 128 7.02 3.84 -1.28
N SER A 129 6.85 2.82 -2.12
CA SER A 129 6.39 3.05 -3.46
C SER A 129 5.07 3.76 -3.25
N SER A 130 4.94 4.96 -3.81
CA SER A 130 3.64 5.61 -3.91
C SER A 130 2.65 4.52 -4.24
N VAL A 131 1.64 4.29 -3.37
CA VAL A 131 0.54 3.38 -3.69
C VAL A 131 0.22 3.67 -5.14
N PRO A 132 0.38 2.71 -6.08
CA PRO A 132 0.02 2.97 -7.45
C PRO A 132 -1.40 3.48 -7.37
N GLN A 133 -1.59 4.79 -7.62
CA GLN A 133 -2.92 5.32 -7.82
C GLN A 133 -3.50 4.36 -8.85
N PRO A 134 -4.60 3.64 -8.54
CA PRO A 134 -5.14 2.68 -9.48
C PRO A 134 -5.22 3.44 -10.80
N SER A 135 -4.43 3.01 -11.78
CA SER A 135 -4.37 3.73 -13.04
C SER A 135 -5.81 3.84 -13.49
N GLN A 136 -6.26 5.08 -13.75
CA GLN A 136 -7.52 5.34 -14.42
C GLN A 136 -7.67 4.24 -15.48
N PRO A 137 -8.72 3.39 -15.41
CA PRO A 137 -8.75 2.15 -16.16
C PRO A 137 -8.35 2.44 -17.59
N GLN A 138 -7.24 1.86 -18.05
CA GLN A 138 -6.58 2.21 -19.31
C GLN A 138 -7.33 1.59 -20.50
N TYR A 139 -8.65 1.63 -20.45
CA TYR A 139 -9.52 1.17 -21.51
C TYR A 139 -9.70 2.31 -22.52
N ALA A 140 -8.69 2.56 -23.34
CA ALA A 140 -8.80 3.45 -24.49
C ALA A 140 -9.56 2.74 -25.64
N ASN A 141 -10.83 2.42 -25.42
CA ASN A 141 -11.69 1.84 -26.45
C ASN A 141 -13.13 2.34 -26.34
N ALA A 142 -13.85 2.29 -27.47
CA ALA A 142 -15.21 2.82 -27.60
C ALA A 142 -16.21 2.27 -26.57
N ARG A 143 -16.01 1.05 -26.03
CA ARG A 143 -16.89 0.48 -25.01
C ARG A 143 -16.72 1.19 -23.67
N ALA A 144 -15.47 1.48 -23.29
CA ALA A 144 -15.18 2.17 -22.05
C ALA A 144 -15.62 3.63 -22.09
N GLU A 145 -15.49 4.31 -23.23
CA GLU A 145 -16.05 5.67 -23.41
C GLU A 145 -17.57 5.71 -23.14
N VAL A 146 -18.32 4.69 -23.59
CA VAL A 146 -19.76 4.60 -23.32
C VAL A 146 -20.04 4.42 -21.82
N LEU A 147 -19.31 3.53 -21.15
CA LEU A 147 -19.52 3.25 -19.71
C LEU A 147 -19.12 4.45 -18.85
N LEU A 148 -17.95 5.05 -19.11
CA LEU A 148 -17.47 6.23 -18.39
C LEU A 148 -18.37 7.44 -18.65
N GLY A 149 -18.85 7.62 -19.88
CA GLY A 149 -19.82 8.64 -20.22
C GLY A 149 -21.13 8.45 -19.45
N ALA A 150 -21.65 7.22 -19.38
CA ALA A 150 -22.86 6.92 -18.62
C ALA A 150 -22.66 7.17 -17.11
N GLU A 151 -21.55 6.71 -16.54
CA GLU A 151 -21.17 6.96 -15.15
C GLU A 151 -21.13 8.47 -14.83
N ALA A 152 -20.49 9.27 -15.68
CA ALA A 152 -20.43 10.72 -15.52
C ALA A 152 -21.81 11.39 -15.59
N LEU A 153 -22.73 10.87 -16.41
CA LEU A 153 -24.08 11.42 -16.52
C LEU A 153 -24.97 11.08 -15.32
N VAL A 154 -24.86 9.87 -14.75
CA VAL A 154 -25.73 9.42 -13.65
C VAL A 154 -25.20 9.80 -12.27
N ASN A 155 -23.88 9.94 -12.13
CA ASN A 155 -23.23 10.26 -10.85
C ASN A 155 -22.61 11.67 -10.79
N GLY A 156 -22.50 12.37 -11.92
CA GLY A 156 -21.87 13.69 -12.00
C GLY A 156 -22.79 14.88 -11.73
N ASP A 157 -22.27 16.08 -12.01
CA ASP A 157 -22.89 17.37 -11.68
C ASP A 157 -24.30 17.62 -12.28
N ARG A 158 -24.80 16.76 -13.16
CA ARG A 158 -26.20 16.84 -13.63
C ARG A 158 -27.21 16.64 -12.50
N ASN A 159 -26.85 15.91 -11.44
CA ASN A 159 -27.69 15.79 -10.24
C ASN A 159 -27.85 17.14 -9.52
N VAL A 160 -26.92 18.08 -9.72
CA VAL A 160 -27.02 19.45 -9.17
C VAL A 160 -28.03 20.30 -9.97
N GLN A 161 -28.19 20.03 -11.27
CA GLN A 161 -29.10 20.79 -12.15
C GLN A 161 -30.53 20.25 -12.17
N TYR A 162 -30.71 18.92 -12.17
CA TYR A 162 -32.02 18.27 -12.33
C TYR A 162 -32.50 17.52 -11.08
N GLY A 163 -31.66 17.47 -10.04
CA GLY A 163 -31.91 16.69 -8.83
C GLY A 163 -31.60 15.21 -9.02
N ASP A 164 -31.86 14.44 -7.96
CA ASP A 164 -31.69 12.99 -7.94
C ASP A 164 -32.53 12.30 -9.05
N PRO A 165 -31.92 11.49 -9.94
CA PRO A 165 -32.62 10.83 -11.05
C PRO A 165 -33.79 9.95 -10.59
N ARG A 166 -33.68 9.31 -9.43
CA ARG A 166 -34.76 8.50 -8.86
C ARG A 166 -35.95 9.36 -8.47
N ALA A 167 -35.73 10.50 -7.81
CA ALA A 167 -36.80 11.46 -7.52
C ALA A 167 -37.49 11.96 -8.80
N ASP A 168 -36.73 12.16 -9.88
CA ASP A 168 -37.28 12.54 -11.18
C ASP A 168 -38.15 11.45 -11.81
N PHE A 169 -37.69 10.20 -11.78
CA PHE A 169 -38.46 9.08 -12.31
C PHE A 169 -39.72 8.81 -11.48
N LYS A 170 -39.67 9.01 -10.15
CA LYS A 170 -40.86 8.94 -9.28
C LYS A 170 -41.91 9.98 -9.68
N ARG A 171 -41.50 11.23 -9.94
CA ARG A 171 -42.44 12.28 -10.40
C ARG A 171 -43.01 11.97 -11.79
N THR A 172 -42.15 11.54 -12.71
CA THR A 172 -42.55 11.21 -14.08
C THR A 172 -43.53 10.04 -14.11
N ALA A 173 -43.27 9.00 -13.32
CA ALA A 173 -44.15 7.85 -13.15
C ALA A 173 -45.55 8.28 -12.67
N ALA A 174 -45.63 9.15 -11.66
CA ALA A 174 -46.90 9.68 -11.17
C ALA A 174 -47.65 10.48 -12.24
N MET A 175 -46.95 11.32 -13.02
CA MET A 175 -47.56 12.09 -14.11
C MET A 175 -48.07 11.19 -15.23
N TRP A 176 -47.27 10.22 -15.67
CA TRP A 176 -47.65 9.29 -16.74
C TRP A 176 -48.81 8.40 -16.30
N GLY A 177 -48.77 7.90 -15.07
CA GLY A 177 -49.85 7.07 -14.55
C GLY A 177 -51.17 7.82 -14.45
N ALA A 178 -51.15 9.07 -13.96
CA ALA A 178 -52.33 9.92 -13.94
C ALA A 178 -52.89 10.21 -15.35
N TYR A 179 -52.00 10.41 -16.34
CA TYR A 179 -52.40 10.68 -17.71
C TYR A 179 -52.98 9.45 -18.42
N LEU A 180 -52.36 8.27 -18.23
CA LEU A 180 -52.73 7.03 -18.91
C LEU A 180 -53.84 6.26 -18.18
N GLY A 181 -54.14 6.60 -16.93
CA GLY A 181 -55.10 5.88 -16.09
C GLY A 181 -54.61 4.49 -15.65
N VAL A 182 -53.30 4.27 -15.63
CA VAL A 182 -52.66 3.02 -15.19
C VAL A 182 -51.55 3.31 -14.20
N GLU A 183 -51.23 2.37 -13.33
CA GLU A 183 -50.06 2.51 -12.46
C GLU A 183 -48.78 2.34 -13.29
N VAL A 184 -47.81 3.23 -13.05
CA VAL A 184 -46.48 3.19 -13.69
C VAL A 184 -45.45 3.26 -12.56
N ALA A 185 -44.51 2.33 -12.51
CA ALA A 185 -43.45 2.36 -11.51
C ALA A 185 -42.25 3.22 -11.99
N PRO A 186 -41.42 3.75 -11.08
CA PRO A 186 -40.26 4.56 -11.46
C PRO A 186 -39.24 3.81 -12.34
N HIS A 187 -39.05 2.50 -12.12
CA HIS A 187 -38.17 1.69 -12.96
C HIS A 187 -38.74 1.46 -14.37
N ASP A 188 -40.07 1.47 -14.54
CA ASP A 188 -40.70 1.41 -15.86
C ASP A 188 -40.40 2.67 -16.68
N VAL A 189 -40.37 3.84 -16.05
CA VAL A 189 -39.94 5.09 -16.70
C VAL A 189 -38.53 4.95 -17.27
N ALA A 190 -37.60 4.41 -16.47
CA ALA A 190 -36.23 4.17 -16.93
C ALA A 190 -36.19 3.20 -18.13
N ALA A 191 -36.94 2.09 -18.07
CA ALA A 191 -37.02 1.12 -19.15
C ALA A 191 -37.63 1.70 -20.44
N LEU A 192 -38.69 2.50 -20.33
CA LEU A 192 -39.34 3.16 -21.47
C LEU A 192 -38.42 4.23 -22.10
N MET A 193 -37.66 4.96 -21.28
CA MET A 193 -36.64 5.89 -21.77
C MET A 193 -35.46 5.16 -22.45
N ALA A 194 -35.05 4.00 -21.94
CA ALA A 194 -34.09 3.13 -22.62
C ALA A 194 -34.60 2.67 -24.00
N LEU A 195 -35.87 2.26 -24.10
CA LEU A 195 -36.50 1.89 -25.38
C LEU A 195 -36.53 3.06 -26.38
N LEU A 196 -36.77 4.29 -25.91
CA LEU A 196 -36.65 5.49 -26.74
C LEU A 196 -35.24 5.63 -27.33
N LYS A 197 -34.20 5.34 -26.55
CA LYS A 197 -32.80 5.37 -27.04
C LYS A 197 -32.53 4.25 -28.03
N VAL A 198 -33.05 3.04 -27.81
CA VAL A 198 -32.99 1.93 -28.78
C VAL A 198 -33.65 2.32 -30.11
N SER A 199 -34.81 2.98 -30.06
CA SER A 199 -35.47 3.51 -31.26
C SER A 199 -34.59 4.52 -32.01
N ARG A 200 -33.92 5.44 -31.30
CA ARG A 200 -32.98 6.39 -31.91
C ARG A 200 -31.75 5.71 -32.52
N ILE A 201 -31.22 4.68 -31.86
CA ILE A 201 -30.10 3.87 -32.38
C ILE A 201 -30.49 3.20 -33.71
N ARG A 202 -31.72 2.72 -33.86
CA ARG A 202 -32.19 2.12 -35.13
C ARG A 202 -32.09 3.10 -36.30
N TRP A 203 -32.33 4.40 -36.07
CA TRP A 203 -32.22 5.43 -37.11
C TRP A 203 -30.79 5.98 -37.28
N SER A 204 -30.02 6.11 -36.21
CA SER A 204 -28.69 6.73 -36.23
C SER A 204 -27.72 6.02 -35.28
N PRO A 205 -27.24 4.82 -35.64
CA PRO A 205 -26.44 3.98 -34.74
C PRO A 205 -25.05 4.56 -34.44
N GLN A 206 -24.55 5.50 -35.26
CA GLN A 206 -23.26 6.16 -35.05
C GLN A 206 -23.32 7.28 -33.99
N LYS A 207 -24.51 7.67 -33.52
CA LYS A 207 -24.65 8.71 -32.48
C LYS A 207 -24.41 8.12 -31.09
N GLN A 208 -23.17 8.24 -30.61
CA GLN A 208 -22.69 7.70 -29.33
C GLN A 208 -23.55 8.08 -28.11
N ASP A 209 -24.07 9.31 -28.07
CA ASP A 209 -25.00 9.82 -27.05
C ASP A 209 -26.17 8.88 -26.77
N SER A 210 -26.75 8.24 -27.80
CA SER A 210 -27.86 7.31 -27.61
C SER A 210 -27.45 6.03 -26.89
N TRP A 211 -26.20 5.59 -27.06
CA TRP A 211 -25.64 4.41 -26.38
C TRP A 211 -25.27 4.73 -24.92
N ILE A 212 -24.71 5.92 -24.69
CA ILE A 212 -24.41 6.44 -23.35
C ILE A 212 -25.71 6.58 -22.55
N ASP A 213 -26.73 7.22 -23.12
CA ASP A 213 -28.03 7.39 -22.48
C ASP A 213 -28.69 6.04 -22.16
N LEU A 214 -28.59 5.07 -23.08
CA LEU A 214 -29.13 3.72 -22.86
C LEU A 214 -28.50 3.07 -21.62
N ALA A 215 -27.18 3.12 -21.50
CA ALA A 215 -26.45 2.61 -20.33
C ALA A 215 -26.82 3.39 -19.05
N GLY A 216 -26.96 4.72 -19.14
CA GLY A 216 -27.39 5.55 -18.03
C GLY A 216 -28.80 5.21 -17.52
N TYR A 217 -29.78 5.06 -18.42
CA TYR A 217 -31.14 4.65 -18.04
C TYR A 217 -31.18 3.24 -17.44
N ALA A 218 -30.37 2.32 -17.94
CA ALA A 218 -30.26 0.98 -17.35
C ALA A 218 -29.77 1.04 -15.89
N ALA A 219 -28.74 1.86 -15.62
CA ALA A 219 -28.22 2.06 -14.27
C ALA A 219 -29.25 2.72 -13.33
N CYS A 220 -29.90 3.81 -13.77
CA CYS A 220 -30.94 4.48 -12.97
C CYS A 220 -32.18 3.59 -12.76
N GLY A 221 -32.50 2.71 -13.71
CA GLY A 221 -33.58 1.73 -13.57
C GLY A 221 -33.30 0.71 -12.47
N TRP A 222 -32.06 0.20 -12.39
CA TRP A 222 -31.63 -0.65 -11.28
C TRP A 222 -31.67 0.07 -9.94
N ASP A 223 -31.23 1.34 -9.91
CA ASP A 223 -31.30 2.18 -8.70
C ASP A 223 -32.75 2.32 -8.18
N CYS A 224 -33.71 2.50 -9.08
CA CYS A 224 -35.14 2.54 -8.74
C CYS A 224 -35.70 1.17 -8.29
N ALA A 225 -35.24 0.06 -8.88
CA ALA A 225 -35.76 -1.28 -8.59
C ALA A 225 -35.18 -1.86 -7.28
N SER A 226 -33.93 -1.57 -6.97
CA SER A 226 -33.21 -2.10 -5.80
C SER A 226 -33.66 -1.54 -4.45
N GLU A 227 -34.49 -0.48 -4.45
CA GLU A 227 -35.12 0.07 -3.23
C GLU A 227 -36.33 -0.73 -2.76
N VAL A 228 -36.96 -1.56 -3.61
CA VAL A 228 -38.08 -2.44 -3.19
C VAL A 228 -37.63 -3.51 -2.17
N GLN A 229 -36.32 -3.69 -1.96
CA GLN A 229 -35.73 -4.70 -1.08
C GLN A 229 -35.02 -4.14 0.17
N ARG A 230 -35.04 -2.82 0.43
CA ARG A 230 -34.47 -2.20 1.65
C ARG A 230 -35.57 -1.50 2.46
#